data_AF-A0A954H3M4-F1
#
_entry.id   AF-A0A954H3M4-F1
#
_cell.length_a   1.000
_cell.length_b   1.000
_cell.length_c   1.000
_cell.angle_alpha   90.00
_cell.angle_beta   90.00
_cell.angle_gamma   90.00
#
_symmetry.space_group_name_H-M   'P 1'
#
loop_
_entity.id
_entity.type
_entity.pdbx_description
1 polymer ?
#
loop_
_entity_poly.entity_id
_entity_poly.type
_entity_poly.pdbx_seq_one_letter_code
_entity_poly.pdbx_strand_id
1 'polypeptide(L)' 'QPHTSVLGSLMSAELNVHYVYPLMYRKNGRGAVAVYVNELDEALRVLRERQYELITEDDLLAYDEFF' A
#
# COMPACT_ATOMS: atom_id res chain seq x y z
N GLN A 1 -2.09 11.30 9.32
CA GLN A 1 -1.36 11.29 8.03
C GLN A 1 -1.73 10.01 7.29
N PRO A 2 -1.78 9.96 5.95
CA PRO A 2 -2.32 8.82 5.20
C PRO A 2 -1.56 7.50 5.42
N HIS A 3 -0.26 7.55 5.70
CA HIS A 3 0.51 6.35 6.05
C HIS A 3 0.12 5.75 7.41
N THR A 4 -0.32 6.59 8.36
CA THR A 4 -0.71 6.16 9.72
C THR A 4 -1.98 5.30 9.69
N SER A 5 -2.92 5.58 8.78
CA SER A 5 -4.17 4.81 8.69
C SER A 5 -3.96 3.44 8.06
N VAL A 6 -3.10 3.35 7.05
CA VAL A 6 -2.69 2.07 6.43
C VAL A 6 -1.97 1.19 7.46
N LEU A 7 -0.98 1.74 8.15
CA LEU A 7 -0.25 1.02 9.21
C LEU A 7 -1.18 0.58 10.34
N GLY A 8 -2.05 1.46 10.84
CA GLY A 8 -3.02 1.11 11.89
C GLY A 8 -3.96 -0.03 11.47
N SER A 9 -4.30 -0.11 10.19
CA SER A 9 -5.14 -1.18 9.64
C SER A 9 -4.45 -2.54 9.70
N LEU A 10 -3.17 -2.59 9.35
CA LEU A 10 -2.35 -3.80 9.38
C LEU A 10 -2.05 -4.23 10.82
N MET A 11 -1.72 -3.27 11.69
CA MET A 11 -1.50 -3.53 13.12
C MET A 11 -2.74 -4.08 13.82
N SER A 12 -3.94 -3.57 13.48
CA SER A 12 -5.19 -4.08 14.04
C SER A 12 -5.52 -5.52 13.61
N ALA A 13 -4.88 -6.01 12.55
CA ALA A 13 -4.99 -7.38 12.09
C ALA A 13 -3.79 -8.26 12.53
N GLU A 14 -2.97 -7.75 13.46
CA GLU A 14 -1.79 -8.43 14.00
C GLU A 14 -0.75 -8.83 12.93
N LEU A 15 -0.70 -8.08 11.82
CA LEU A 15 0.25 -8.32 10.74
C LEU A 15 1.60 -7.70 11.05
N ASN A 16 2.67 -8.48 10.85
CA ASN A 16 4.03 -7.98 10.98
C ASN A 16 4.43 -7.17 9.73
N VAL A 17 4.74 -5.90 9.94
CA VAL A 17 5.23 -4.98 8.90
C VAL A 17 6.73 -4.80 9.08
N HIS A 18 7.51 -5.26 8.11
CA HIS A 18 8.97 -5.22 8.14
C HIS A 18 9.52 -3.88 7.64
N TYR A 19 8.98 -3.39 6.52
CA TYR A 19 9.43 -2.15 5.89
C TYR A 19 8.27 -1.36 5.33
N VAL A 20 8.39 -0.02 5.40
CA VAL A 20 7.43 0.92 4.84
C VAL A 20 8.19 2.07 4.20
N TYR A 21 7.93 2.32 2.92
CA TYR A 21 8.55 3.42 2.19
C TYR A 21 7.48 4.23 1.46
N PRO A 22 7.50 5.58 1.55
CA PRO A 22 6.64 6.40 0.72
C PRO A 22 7.09 6.27 -0.74
N LEU A 23 6.14 6.09 -1.65
CA LEU A 23 6.42 6.13 -3.07
C LEU A 23 6.33 7.57 -3.57
N MET A 24 7.26 7.97 -4.44
CA MET A 24 7.16 9.22 -5.18
C MET A 24 6.06 9.16 -6.25
N TYR A 25 5.59 7.95 -6.57
CA TYR A 25 4.40 7.68 -7.37
C TYR A 25 3.17 8.40 -6.80
N ARG A 26 2.46 9.13 -7.67
CA ARG A 26 1.21 9.81 -7.33
C ARG A 26 0.12 9.51 -8.35
N LYS A 27 -0.72 8.52 -8.07
CA LYS A 27 -1.93 8.27 -8.86
C LYS A 27 -2.97 9.34 -8.55
N ASN A 28 -3.37 10.14 -9.55
CA ASN A 28 -4.38 11.20 -9.40
C ASN A 28 -4.06 12.18 -8.26
N GLY A 29 -2.77 12.50 -8.06
CA GLY A 29 -2.32 13.41 -6.99
C GLY A 29 -2.36 12.81 -5.57
N ARG A 30 -2.74 11.54 -5.42
CA ARG A 30 -2.73 10.81 -4.14
C ARG A 30 -1.40 10.09 -3.97
N GLY A 31 -0.77 10.26 -2.80
CA GLY A 31 0.49 9.58 -2.47
C GLY A 31 0.27 8.11 -2.17
N ALA A 32 1.25 7.28 -2.51
CA ALA A 32 1.25 5.85 -2.23
C ALA A 32 2.36 5.46 -1.25
N VAL A 33 2.24 4.26 -0.66
CA VAL A 33 3.22 3.71 0.28
C VAL A 33 3.43 2.25 -0.09
N ALA A 34 4.70 1.86 -0.27
CA ALA A 34 5.08 0.46 -0.39
C ALA A 34 5.26 -0.14 1.00
N VAL A 35 4.71 -1.33 1.21
CA VAL A 35 4.73 -2.03 2.50
C VAL A 35 5.21 -3.46 2.25
N TYR A 36 6.22 -3.89 3.00
CA TYR A 36 6.65 -5.28 3.05
C TYR A 36 6.14 -5.92 4.35
N VAL A 37 5.35 -6.98 4.21
CA VAL A 37 4.66 -7.69 5.30
C VAL A 37 4.94 -9.19 5.21
N ASN A 38 4.81 -9.90 6.34
CA ASN A 38 5.03 -11.34 6.38
C ASN A 38 3.92 -12.13 5.64
N GLU A 39 2.66 -11.91 6.01
CA GLU A 39 1.49 -12.54 5.36
C GLU A 39 0.84 -11.58 4.37
N LEU A 40 1.25 -11.67 3.11
CA LEU A 40 0.75 -10.82 2.02
C LEU A 40 -0.76 -10.98 1.79
N ASP A 41 -1.27 -12.21 1.75
CA ASP A 41 -2.68 -12.47 1.45
C ASP A 41 -3.63 -11.88 2.49
N GLU A 42 -3.28 -12.00 3.77
CA GLU A 42 -4.04 -11.39 4.86
C GLU A 42 -3.95 -9.85 4.81
N ALA A 43 -2.78 -9.29 4.53
CA ALA A 43 -2.65 -7.85 4.35
C ALA A 43 -3.54 -7.34 3.21
N LEU A 44 -3.56 -8.05 2.07
CA LEU A 44 -4.41 -7.69 0.95
C LEU A 44 -5.89 -7.77 1.31
N ARG A 45 -6.32 -8.81 2.02
CA ARG A 45 -7.70 -8.94 2.52
C ARG A 45 -8.09 -7.76 3.41
N VAL A 46 -7.27 -7.49 4.42
CA VAL A 46 -7.45 -6.44 5.43
C VAL A 46 -7.48 -5.04 4.82
N LEU A 47 -6.65 -4.77 3.80
CA LEU A 47 -6.62 -3.49 3.09
C LEU A 47 -7.81 -3.32 2.16
N ARG A 48 -8.26 -4.38 1.47
CA ARG A 48 -9.46 -4.35 0.62
C ARG A 48 -10.74 -4.14 1.44
N GLU A 49 -10.86 -4.79 2.60
CA GLU A 49 -12.00 -4.61 3.52
C GLU A 49 -12.13 -3.17 4.00
N ARG A 50 -11.00 -2.47 4.12
CA ARG A 50 -10.94 -1.04 4.47
C ARG A 50 -10.98 -0.09 3.27
N GLN A 51 -11.27 -0.63 2.08
CA GLN A 51 -11.42 0.12 0.83
C GLN A 51 -10.19 0.93 0.42
N TYR A 52 -8.99 0.45 0.78
CA TYR A 52 -7.76 1.02 0.23
C TYR A 52 -7.60 0.60 -1.23
N GLU A 53 -7.14 1.54 -2.07
CA GLU A 53 -6.73 1.26 -3.44
C GLU A 53 -5.36 0.58 -3.40
N LEU A 54 -5.28 -0.62 -3.96
CA LEU A 54 -4.04 -1.37 -4.10
C LEU A 54 -3.41 -1.03 -5.45
N ILE A 55 -2.08 -0.93 -5.46
CA ILE A 55 -1.28 -0.65 -6.65
C ILE A 55 -0.50 -1.92 -6.95
N THR A 56 -0.61 -2.42 -8.17
CA THR A 56 0.15 -3.59 -8.66
C THR A 56 1.43 -3.17 -9.38
N GLU A 57 2.26 -4.14 -9.77
CA GLU A 57 3.42 -3.89 -10.61
C GLU A 57 3.01 -3.29 -11.97
N ASP A 58 1.93 -3.78 -12.57
CA ASP A 58 1.39 -3.24 -13.83
C ASP A 58 0.98 -1.76 -13.70
N ASP A 59 0.38 -1.36 -12.57
CA ASP A 59 0.03 0.04 -12.29
C ASP A 59 1.26 0.95 -12.20
N LEU A 60 2.40 0.40 -11.76
CA LEU A 60 3.68 1.11 -11.66
C LEU A 60 4.36 1.21 -13.03
N LEU A 61 4.41 0.12 -13.79
CA LEU A 61 4.99 0.10 -15.14
C LEU A 61 4.26 1.05 -16.07
N ALA A 62 2.93 1.07 -16.03
CA ALA A 62 2.13 2.01 -16.80
C ALA A 62 2.49 3.47 -16.49
N TYR A 63 2.80 3.80 -15.23
CA TYR A 63 3.17 5.17 -14.85
C TYR A 63 4.55 5.59 -15.36
N ASP A 64 5.52 4.68 -15.33
CA ASP A 64 6.86 4.95 -15.87
C ASP A 64 6.81 5.20 -17.39
N GLU A 65 5.83 4.66 -18.11
CA GLU A 65 5.63 4.99 -19.54
C GLU A 65 5.08 6.40 -19.78
N PHE A 66 4.48 7.04 -18.76
CA PHE A 66 3.92 8.39 -18.87
C PHE A 66 4.88 9.51 -18.41
N PHE A 67 6.07 9.18 -17.88
CA PHE A 67 7.07 10.12 -17.37
C PHE A 67 8.44 9.95 -18.03
#